data_AF-A0A0G0EIP5-F1
#
_entry.id   AF-A0A0G0EIP5-F1
#
_cell.length_a   1.000
_cell.length_b   1.000
_cell.length_c   1.000
_cell.angle_alpha   90.00
_cell.angle_beta   90.00
_cell.angle_gamma   90.00
#
_symmetry.space_group_name_H-M   'P 1'
#
loop_
_entity.id
_entity.type
_entity.pdbx_description
1 polymer ?
#
loop_
_entity_poly.entity_id
_entity_poly.type
_entity_poly.pdbx_seq_one_letter_code
_entity_poly.pdbx_strand_id
1 'polypeptide(L)' 'MNEIQKKIFELSKKYNLSFIKCIENTERSWIIDNDRVRPENKTQFTAFLVFFRKF' A
#
# COMPACT_ATOMS: atom_id res chain seq x y z
N MET A 1 7.94 -5.90 -16.23
CA MET A 1 6.67 -5.47 -15.57
C MET A 1 6.27 -6.54 -14.57
N ASN A 2 6.17 -6.20 -13.28
CA ASN A 2 5.80 -7.15 -12.23
C ASN A 2 4.31 -7.58 -12.36
N GLU A 3 3.90 -8.64 -11.67
CA GLU A 3 2.53 -9.17 -11.80
C GLU A 3 1.45 -8.15 -11.38
N ILE A 4 1.73 -7.34 -10.36
CA ILE A 4 0.82 -6.28 -9.87
C ILE A 4 0.62 -5.22 -10.95
N GLN A 5 1.70 -4.75 -11.58
CA GLN A 5 1.66 -3.76 -12.66
C GLN A 5 0.86 -4.26 -13.87
N LYS A 6 0.98 -5.55 -14.21
CA LYS A 6 0.17 -6.18 -15.26
C LYS A 6 -1.32 -6.11 -14.93
N LYS A 7 -1.71 -6.53 -13.72
CA LYS A 7 -3.11 -6.48 -13.26
C LYS A 7 -3.66 -5.06 -13.22
N ILE A 8 -2.88 -4.09 -12.74
CA ILE A 8 -3.29 -2.66 -12.71
C ILE A 8 -3.59 -2.16 -14.13
N PHE A 9 -2.73 -2.48 -15.10
CA PHE A 9 -2.90 -2.08 -16.49
C PHE A 9 -4.13 -2.73 -17.14
N GLU A 10 -4.34 -4.02 -16.91
CA GLU A 10 -5.51 -4.76 -17.40
C GLU A 10 -6.81 -4.16 -16.87
N LEU A 11 -6.89 -3.86 -15.57
CA LEU A 11 -8.05 -3.22 -14.93
C LEU A 11 -8.29 -1.81 -15.48
N SER A 12 -7.23 -1.00 -15.60
CA SER A 12 -7.29 0.35 -16.18
C SER A 12 -7.94 0.34 -17.57
N LYS A 13 -7.51 -0.58 -18.44
CA LYS A 13 -8.10 -0.75 -19.78
C LYS A 13 -9.53 -1.26 -19.76
N LYS A 14 -9.78 -2.34 -19.00
CA LYS A 14 -11.08 -3.02 -18.96
C LYS A 14 -12.21 -2.09 -18.49
N TYR A 15 -11.93 -1.21 -17.53
CA TYR A 15 -12.92 -0.35 -16.91
C TYR A 15 -12.84 1.12 -17.36
N ASN A 16 -11.99 1.44 -18.35
CA ASN A 16 -11.70 2.79 -18.78
C ASN A 16 -11.42 3.73 -17.59
N LEU A 17 -10.40 3.37 -16.80
CA LEU A 17 -9.95 4.11 -15.62
C LEU A 17 -8.52 4.58 -15.81
N SER A 18 -8.19 5.78 -15.31
CA SER A 18 -6.82 6.28 -15.25
C SER A 18 -6.16 5.81 -13.96
N PHE A 19 -5.00 5.13 -14.06
CA PHE A 19 -4.20 4.77 -12.88
C PHE A 19 -3.58 6.01 -12.26
N ILE A 20 -3.69 6.15 -10.93
CA ILE A 20 -3.14 7.29 -10.19
C ILE A 20 -1.91 6.88 -9.40
N LYS A 21 -2.06 5.91 -8.47
CA LYS A 21 -0.96 5.44 -7.62
C LYS A 21 -1.26 4.07 -7.02
N CYS A 22 -0.19 3.39 -6.61
CA CYS A 22 -0.23 2.17 -5.82
C CYS A 22 0.67 2.38 -4.60
N ILE A 23 0.13 2.18 -3.39
CA ILE A 23 0.87 2.36 -2.14
C ILE A 23 0.63 1.18 -1.21
N GLU A 24 1.57 0.96 -0.30
CA GLU A 24 1.36 0.15 0.90
C GLU A 24 1.22 1.14 2.07
N ASN A 25 0.20 0.95 2.92
CA ASN A 25 0.12 1.69 4.17
C ASN A 25 0.70 0.84 5.29
N THR A 26 1.76 1.33 5.92
CA THR A 26 2.42 0.63 7.03
C THR A 26 2.25 1.47 8.29
N GLU A 27 1.52 0.94 9.26
CA GLU A 27 1.40 1.55 10.59
C GLU A 27 2.50 1.01 11.50
N ARG A 28 3.20 1.91 12.20
CA ARG A 28 4.29 1.55 13.11
C ARG A 28 3.95 1.97 14.53
N SER A 29 3.63 0.99 15.37
CA SER A 29 3.41 1.19 16.79
C SER A 29 4.73 1.45 17.54
N TRP A 30 4.64 2.21 18.62
CA TRP A 30 5.76 2.53 19.51
C TRP A 30 5.46 2.05 20.92
N ILE A 31 6.48 1.54 21.59
CA ILE A 31 6.45 1.16 23.01
C ILE A 31 7.16 2.27 23.79
N ILE A 32 6.48 2.82 24.78
CA ILE A 32 6.98 3.86 25.67
C ILE A 32 7.02 3.26 27.08
N ASP A 33 8.22 2.98 27.55
CA ASP A 33 8.49 2.53 28.93
C ASP A 33 9.24 3.65 29.67
N ASN A 34 9.30 3.59 31.01
CA ASN A 34 9.89 4.65 31.85
C ASN A 34 11.28 5.14 31.40
N ASP A 35 12.11 4.25 30.83
CA ASP A 35 13.49 4.55 30.47
C ASP A 35 13.77 4.54 28.95
N ARG A 36 12.81 4.13 28.11
CA ARG A 36 13.04 3.90 26.68
C ARG A 36 11.80 4.13 25.81
N VAL A 37 12.03 4.72 24.65
CA VAL A 37 11.07 4.81 23.55
C VAL A 37 11.63 4.02 22.38
N ARG A 38 10.92 3.00 21.92
CA ARG A 38 11.36 2.16 20.80
C ARG A 38 10.18 1.75 19.92
N PRO A 39 10.40 1.58 18.61
CA PRO A 39 9.37 1.02 17.76
C PRO A 39 9.08 -0.43 18.16
N GLU A 40 7.82 -0.83 18.05
CA GLU A 40 7.44 -2.23 18.17
C GLU A 40 8.05 -3.01 16.99
N ASN A 41 8.75 -4.10 17.26
CA ASN A 41 9.43 -4.88 16.24
C ASN A 41 8.47 -5.93 15.65
N LYS A 42 7.50 -5.46 14.85
CA LYS A 42 6.58 -6.30 14.10
C LYS A 42 6.72 -5.98 12.61
N THR A 43 6.86 -7.02 11.79
CA THR A 43 6.71 -6.92 10.34
C THR A 43 5.25 -7.23 10.02
N GLN A 44 4.49 -6.23 9.58
CA GLN A 44 3.11 -6.40 9.15
C GLN A 44 2.96 -5.95 7.70
N PHE A 45 2.55 -6.89 6.86
CA PHE A 45 2.03 -6.62 5.52
C PHE A 45 0.54 -6.91 5.53
N THR A 46 -0.25 -6.00 4.96
CA THR A 46 -1.70 -6.20 4.83
C THR A 46 -2.09 -6.29 3.36
N ALA A 47 -1.97 -5.18 2.63
CA ALA A 47 -2.33 -5.11 1.21
C ALA A 47 -1.72 -3.89 0.53
N PHE A 48 -1.67 -3.94 -0.80
CA PHE A 48 -1.49 -2.74 -1.62
C PHE A 48 -2.84 -2.05 -1.87
N LEU A 49 -2.86 -0.74 -1.71
CA LEU A 49 -3.96 0.12 -2.10
C LEU A 49 -3.69 0.69 -3.50
N VAL A 50 -4.62 0.43 -4.42
CA VAL A 50 -4.52 0.89 -5.81
C VAL A 50 -5.60 1.92 -6.08
N PHE A 51 -5.18 3.10 -6.52
CA PHE A 51 -6.05 4.24 -6.76
C PHE A 51 -6.21 4.47 -8.26
N PHE A 52 -7.47 4.58 -8.68
CA PHE A 52 -7.86 4.89 -10.04
C PHE A 52 -8.78 6.11 -10.06
N ARG A 53 -8.75 6.87 -11.15
CA ARG A 53 -9.68 7.95 -11.44
C ARG A 53 -10.56 7.55 -12.61
N LYS A 54 -11.88 7.68 -12.44
CA LYS A 54 -12.83 7.53 -13.54
C LYS A 54 -12.76 8.76 -14.44
N PHE A 55 -12.80 8.54 -15.76
CA PHE A 55 -13.00 9.62 -16.74
C PHE A 55 -14.41 10.20 -16.65
#